data_AF-A0A9Q0QBZ6-F1
#
_entry.id   AF-A0A9Q0QBZ6-F1
#
_cell.length_a   1.000
_cell.length_b   1.000
_cell.length_c   1.000
_cell.angle_alpha   90.00
_cell.angle_beta   90.00
_cell.angle_gamma   90.00
#
_symmetry.space_group_name_H-M   'P 1'
#
loop_
_entity.id
_entity.type
_entity.pdbx_description
1 polymer ?
#
loop_
_entity_poly.entity_id
_entity_poly.type
_entity_poly.pdbx_seq_one_letter_code
_entity_poly.pdbx_strand_id
1 'polypeptide(L)'
;METYYQESGRAGRDGLPSECVLFYRPADVPRQSSMVFYENSGLQNLYDIVRYCQSKTQCRRNAFFRHFAESLQDCNGMCNNCAFLSEVREVDVSRHAKVMVSLVQAMQENDQRLTMLQLVDKMKTKKKELGSDIKKEEMEQLVIQLILDHVFKEEFQHTAYATNAYVTIGPLANQVLQDKKIVKLEISSKQKNKDDSMKSANHSLTFSGLELKLDELREELSSGHGGIFPHSVLSSQQISTISSQKPSSAQELEKIIGKLKTDKYGSKILDEIKKYTGSEPSDNGNEEEGSENRASKRLKTKKGVVVIESSDEES
;
A
#
# COMPACT_ATOMS: atom_id res chain seq x y z
N MET A 1 -5.47 -14.66 9.40
CA MET A 1 -5.55 -14.43 7.94
C MET A 1 -6.81 -15.05 7.34
N GLU A 2 -7.11 -16.32 7.67
CA GLU A 2 -8.34 -17.04 7.25
C GLU A 2 -9.63 -16.22 7.30
N THR A 3 -10.00 -15.69 8.47
CA THR A 3 -11.26 -14.95 8.64
C THR A 3 -11.37 -13.76 7.69
N TYR A 4 -10.27 -13.02 7.50
CA TYR A 4 -10.26 -11.89 6.57
C TYR A 4 -10.40 -12.37 5.12
N TYR A 5 -9.77 -13.50 4.75
CA TYR A 5 -9.93 -14.08 3.42
C TYR A 5 -11.39 -14.50 3.15
N GLN A 6 -12.04 -15.16 4.10
CA GLN A 6 -13.44 -15.59 3.96
C GLN A 6 -14.40 -14.41 3.84
N GLU A 7 -14.22 -13.36 4.66
CA GLU A 7 -15.10 -12.20 4.65
C GLU A 7 -14.88 -11.32 3.42
N SER A 8 -13.62 -11.08 3.02
CA SER A 8 -13.32 -10.33 1.79
C SER A 8 -13.74 -11.10 0.52
N GLY A 9 -13.63 -12.43 0.52
CA GLY A 9 -14.06 -13.31 -0.58
C GLY A 9 -15.58 -13.38 -0.81
N ARG A 10 -16.39 -12.71 0.02
CA ARG A 10 -17.83 -12.52 -0.24
C ARG A 10 -18.09 -11.49 -1.34
N ALA A 11 -17.15 -10.59 -1.60
CA ALA A 11 -17.24 -9.59 -2.65
C ALA A 11 -17.03 -10.24 -4.05
N GLY A 12 -17.66 -9.67 -5.10
CA GLY A 12 -17.39 -10.04 -6.49
C GLY A 12 -17.80 -11.47 -6.89
N ARG A 13 -18.84 -12.04 -6.26
CA ARG A 13 -19.37 -13.38 -6.62
C ARG A 13 -19.98 -13.47 -8.02
N ASP A 14 -20.27 -12.31 -8.61
CA ASP A 14 -20.69 -12.14 -10.00
C ASP A 14 -19.50 -12.18 -11.00
N GLY A 15 -18.27 -12.27 -10.49
CA GLY A 15 -17.05 -12.26 -11.30
C GLY A 15 -16.63 -10.86 -11.77
N LEU A 16 -17.34 -9.81 -11.35
CA LEU A 16 -16.97 -8.43 -11.66
C LEU A 16 -15.89 -7.93 -10.70
N PRO A 17 -15.06 -6.95 -11.12
CA PRO A 17 -14.06 -6.35 -10.25
C PRO A 17 -14.70 -5.80 -8.98
N SER A 18 -14.13 -6.12 -7.83
CA SER A 18 -14.57 -5.68 -6.51
C SER A 18 -13.38 -5.24 -5.67
N GLU A 19 -13.62 -4.33 -4.72
CA GLU A 19 -12.59 -3.79 -3.85
C GLU A 19 -12.74 -4.29 -2.42
N CYS A 20 -11.61 -4.64 -1.81
CA CYS A 20 -11.53 -5.05 -0.41
C CYS A 20 -10.60 -4.10 0.33
N VAL A 21 -11.15 -3.27 1.21
CA VAL A 21 -10.41 -2.25 1.96
C VAL A 21 -10.32 -2.65 3.43
N LEU A 22 -9.11 -2.63 3.99
CA LEU A 22 -8.86 -2.91 5.41
C LEU A 22 -8.24 -1.68 6.08
N PHE A 23 -8.94 -1.12 7.07
CA PHE A 23 -8.39 -0.05 7.91
C PHE A 23 -7.56 -0.66 9.04
N TYR A 24 -6.30 -0.25 9.12
CA TYR A 24 -5.35 -0.77 10.11
C TYR A 24 -4.63 0.37 10.83
N ARG A 25 -4.57 0.25 12.16
CA ARG A 25 -3.73 1.09 13.02
C ARG A 25 -2.95 0.19 14.00
N PRO A 26 -1.63 0.39 14.16
CA PRO A 26 -0.84 -0.37 15.13
C PRO A 26 -1.38 -0.29 16.57
N ALA A 27 -1.96 0.86 16.95
CA ALA A 27 -2.62 1.08 18.24
C ALA A 27 -3.81 0.14 18.54
N ASP A 28 -4.43 -0.47 17.52
CA ASP A 28 -5.56 -1.38 17.71
C ASP A 28 -5.12 -2.80 18.08
N VAL A 29 -3.86 -3.16 17.84
CA VAL A 29 -3.34 -4.52 18.06
C VAL A 29 -3.49 -4.99 19.51
N PRO A 30 -3.11 -4.21 20.54
CA PRO A 30 -3.25 -4.64 21.94
C PRO A 30 -4.71 -4.89 22.35
N ARG A 31 -5.66 -4.17 21.73
CA ARG A 31 -7.09 -4.39 21.99
C ARG A 31 -7.55 -5.72 21.39
N GLN A 32 -7.14 -6.01 20.16
CA GLN A 32 -7.46 -7.27 19.50
C GLN A 32 -6.78 -8.45 20.20
N SER A 33 -5.52 -8.31 20.63
CA SER A 33 -4.79 -9.35 21.34
C SER A 33 -5.48 -9.70 22.66
N SER A 34 -5.91 -8.70 23.44
CA SER A 34 -6.72 -8.91 24.66
C SER A 34 -8.05 -9.64 24.44
N MET A 35 -8.63 -9.60 23.23
CA MET A 35 -9.87 -10.33 22.92
C MET A 35 -9.60 -11.78 22.55
N VAL A 36 -8.52 -12.04 21.78
CA VAL A 36 -8.26 -13.37 21.20
C VAL A 36 -7.27 -14.21 22.01
N PHE A 37 -6.65 -13.70 23.08
CA PHE A 37 -5.57 -14.42 23.76
C PHE A 37 -6.02 -15.72 24.47
N TYR A 38 -7.31 -15.87 24.78
CA TYR A 38 -7.87 -17.11 25.33
C TYR A 38 -8.13 -18.18 24.27
N GLU A 39 -8.23 -17.77 23.00
CA GLU A 39 -8.49 -18.69 21.90
C GLU A 39 -7.23 -19.47 21.57
N ASN A 40 -7.39 -20.77 21.31
CA ASN A 40 -6.27 -21.57 20.83
C ASN A 40 -5.79 -21.01 19.48
N SER A 41 -4.51 -20.64 19.39
CA SER A 41 -3.91 -19.97 18.23
C SER A 41 -4.47 -18.58 17.90
N GLY A 42 -5.28 -17.96 18.77
CA GLY A 42 -5.87 -16.63 18.52
C GLY A 42 -4.81 -15.54 18.30
N LEU A 43 -3.79 -15.49 19.18
CA LEU A 43 -2.67 -14.56 19.03
C LEU A 43 -1.85 -14.80 17.76
N GLN A 44 -1.62 -16.06 17.40
CA GLN A 44 -0.88 -16.40 16.17
C GLN A 44 -1.65 -15.92 14.93
N ASN A 45 -2.96 -16.19 14.87
CA ASN A 45 -3.83 -15.75 13.79
C ASN A 45 -3.90 -14.23 13.67
N LEU A 46 -3.92 -13.53 14.81
CA LEU A 46 -3.84 -12.06 14.87
C LEU A 46 -2.50 -11.56 14.34
N TYR A 47 -1.39 -12.12 14.82
CA TYR A 47 -0.06 -11.69 14.38
C TYR A 47 0.17 -11.92 12.89
N ASP A 48 -0.43 -12.95 12.30
CA ASP A 48 -0.36 -13.17 10.85
C ASP A 48 -1.09 -12.08 10.05
N ILE A 49 -2.28 -11.64 10.49
CA ILE A 49 -2.96 -10.51 9.84
C ILE A 49 -2.24 -9.18 10.10
N VAL A 50 -1.60 -9.02 11.26
CA VAL A 50 -0.78 -7.84 11.54
C VAL A 50 0.45 -7.79 10.62
N ARG A 51 1.15 -8.92 10.41
CA ARG A 51 2.26 -9.02 9.43
C ARG A 51 1.79 -8.67 8.02
N TYR A 52 0.62 -9.17 7.63
CA TYR A 52 -0.02 -8.78 6.38
C TYR A 52 -0.16 -7.25 6.33
N CYS A 53 -0.84 -6.63 7.30
CA CYS A 53 -1.07 -5.17 7.31
C CYS A 53 0.22 -4.33 7.26
N GLN A 54 1.26 -4.73 8.01
CA GLN A 54 2.51 -3.99 8.12
C GLN A 54 3.40 -4.06 6.87
N SER A 55 3.30 -5.14 6.10
CA SER A 55 4.06 -5.30 4.86
C SER A 55 3.64 -4.27 3.82
N LYS A 56 4.57 -3.42 3.40
CA LYS A 56 4.37 -2.41 2.35
C LYS A 56 4.94 -2.84 1.00
N THR A 57 5.83 -3.84 1.01
CA THR A 57 6.55 -4.32 -0.19
C THR A 57 5.97 -5.62 -0.76
N GLN A 58 5.49 -6.52 0.09
CA GLN A 58 5.01 -7.82 -0.39
C GLN A 58 3.62 -7.72 -1.02
N CYS A 59 3.42 -8.40 -2.15
CA CYS A 59 2.11 -8.52 -2.79
C CYS A 59 1.06 -9.11 -1.82
N ARG A 60 -0.09 -8.45 -1.71
CA ARG A 60 -1.21 -8.87 -0.85
C ARG A 60 -1.76 -10.24 -1.23
N ARG A 61 -1.89 -10.51 -2.55
CA ARG A 61 -2.37 -11.79 -3.08
C ARG A 61 -1.41 -12.93 -2.73
N ASN A 62 -0.10 -12.69 -2.90
CA ASN A 62 0.93 -13.67 -2.54
C ASN A 62 1.00 -13.96 -1.04
N ALA A 63 0.63 -13.00 -0.19
CA ALA A 63 0.53 -13.26 1.25
C ALA A 63 -0.52 -14.34 1.56
N PHE A 64 -1.66 -14.34 0.87
CA PHE A 64 -2.66 -15.41 1.01
C PHE A 64 -2.16 -16.74 0.44
N PHE A 65 -1.59 -16.76 -0.77
CA PHE A 65 -1.06 -18.00 -1.35
C PHE A 65 -0.02 -18.66 -0.43
N ARG A 66 0.87 -17.88 0.19
CA ARG A 66 1.81 -18.41 1.20
C ARG A 66 1.11 -18.96 2.43
N HIS A 67 0.08 -18.29 2.93
CA HIS A 67 -0.67 -18.73 4.10
C HIS A 67 -1.35 -20.09 3.86
N PHE A 68 -1.88 -20.31 2.65
CA PHE A 68 -2.55 -21.55 2.24
C PHE A 68 -1.61 -22.60 1.62
N ALA A 69 -0.30 -22.34 1.60
CA ALA A 69 0.69 -23.19 0.95
C ALA A 69 0.38 -23.49 -0.54
N GLU A 70 -0.22 -22.53 -1.24
CA GLU A 70 -0.53 -22.58 -2.67
C GLU A 70 0.61 -22.00 -3.52
N SER A 71 0.63 -22.38 -4.81
CA SER A 71 1.58 -21.84 -5.77
C SER A 71 1.37 -20.34 -5.99
N LEU A 72 2.45 -19.56 -5.95
CA LEU A 72 2.40 -18.12 -6.20
C LEU A 72 1.89 -17.84 -7.62
N GLN A 73 1.07 -16.81 -7.76
CA GLN A 73 0.57 -16.32 -9.04
C GLN A 73 0.86 -14.84 -9.22
N ASP A 74 0.85 -14.38 -10.47
CA ASP A 74 0.96 -12.95 -10.73
C ASP A 74 -0.29 -12.20 -10.20
N CYS A 75 -0.03 -11.07 -9.55
CA CYS A 75 -1.05 -10.17 -9.06
C CYS A 75 -1.62 -9.28 -10.16
N ASN A 76 -0.90 -9.08 -11.27
CA ASN A 76 -1.29 -8.17 -12.36
C ASN A 76 -1.64 -6.74 -11.87
N GLY A 77 -1.00 -6.27 -10.79
CA GLY A 77 -1.30 -4.95 -10.21
C GLY A 77 -2.64 -4.84 -9.47
N MET A 78 -3.33 -5.94 -9.17
CA MET A 78 -4.66 -5.94 -8.52
C MET A 78 -4.65 -5.64 -7.00
N CYS A 79 -3.48 -5.39 -6.39
CA CYS A 79 -3.40 -5.00 -4.99
C CYS A 79 -2.59 -3.72 -4.82
N ASN A 80 -2.86 -2.98 -3.75
CA ASN A 80 -2.22 -1.69 -3.48
C ASN A 80 -0.68 -1.75 -3.51
N ASN A 81 -0.07 -2.77 -2.92
CA ASN A 81 1.39 -2.90 -2.88
C ASN A 81 2.00 -3.15 -4.28
N CYS A 82 1.26 -3.78 -5.20
CA CYS A 82 1.72 -4.00 -6.58
C CYS A 82 1.35 -2.83 -7.52
N ALA A 83 0.22 -2.17 -7.28
CA ALA A 83 -0.25 -1.04 -8.07
C ALA A 83 0.54 0.23 -7.78
N PHE A 84 0.83 0.49 -6.50
CA PHE A 84 1.51 1.68 -6.04
C PHE A 84 2.93 1.31 -5.61
N LEU A 85 3.89 1.52 -6.51
CA LEU A 85 5.31 1.54 -6.16
C LEU A 85 5.61 2.78 -5.31
N SER A 86 5.16 2.75 -4.06
CA SER A 86 5.61 3.74 -3.08
C SER A 86 7.10 3.52 -2.86
N GLU A 87 7.89 4.59 -2.79
CA GLU A 87 9.26 4.51 -2.29
C GLU A 87 9.21 4.06 -0.83
N VAL A 88 9.28 2.75 -0.62
CA VAL A 88 9.46 2.12 0.69
C VAL A 88 10.95 2.05 0.95
N ARG A 89 11.38 2.65 2.06
CA ARG A 89 12.77 2.55 2.53
C ARG A 89 12.80 1.68 3.77
N GLU A 90 13.72 0.72 3.79
CA GLU A 90 14.07 0.03 5.03
C GLU A 90 15.00 0.93 5.84
N VAL A 91 14.56 1.30 7.03
CA VAL A 91 15.34 2.12 7.96
C VAL A 91 15.82 1.24 9.12
N ASP A 92 17.11 1.28 9.40
CA ASP A 92 17.67 0.65 10.60
C ASP A 92 17.22 1.42 11.85
N VAL A 93 16.45 0.75 12.70
CA VAL A 93 15.89 1.27 13.94
C VAL A 93 16.43 0.52 15.16
N SER A 94 17.54 -0.21 15.02
CA SER A 94 18.16 -1.02 16.08
C SER A 94 18.45 -0.20 17.34
N ARG A 95 18.90 1.04 17.20
CA ARG A 95 19.13 1.92 18.36
C ARG A 95 17.85 2.30 19.08
N HIS A 96 16.74 2.50 18.36
CA HIS A 96 15.42 2.74 18.98
C HIS A 96 14.96 1.49 19.72
N ALA A 97 15.09 0.32 19.08
CA ALA A 97 14.76 -0.96 19.68
C ALA A 97 15.54 -1.20 20.98
N LYS A 98 16.85 -0.95 20.99
CA LYS A 98 17.67 -1.05 22.21
C LYS A 98 17.16 -0.17 23.34
N VAL A 99 16.88 1.10 23.06
CA VAL A 99 16.38 2.02 24.10
C VAL A 99 15.02 1.58 24.62
N MET A 100 14.12 1.12 23.73
CA MET A 100 12.84 0.56 24.16
C MET A 100 13.03 -0.68 25.04
N VAL A 101 13.93 -1.59 24.66
CA VAL A 101 14.25 -2.79 25.46
C VAL A 101 14.81 -2.42 26.83
N SER A 102 15.80 -1.53 26.90
CA SER A 102 16.36 -1.06 28.18
C SER A 102 15.31 -0.33 29.04
N LEU A 103 14.40 0.41 28.43
CA LEU A 103 13.31 1.07 29.14
C LEU A 103 12.33 0.05 29.73
N VAL A 104 11.93 -0.97 28.98
CA VAL A 104 11.05 -2.03 29.49
C VAL A 104 11.75 -2.81 30.61
N GLN A 105 13.03 -3.17 30.46
CA GLN A 105 13.83 -3.81 31.52
C GLN A 105 13.84 -2.99 32.81
N ALA A 106 14.21 -1.71 32.73
CA ALA A 106 14.28 -0.83 33.90
C ALA A 106 12.91 -0.64 34.60
N MET A 107 11.80 -0.69 33.86
CA MET A 107 10.47 -0.60 34.46
C MET A 107 10.10 -1.90 35.17
N GLN A 108 10.42 -3.06 34.58
CA GLN A 108 10.19 -4.36 35.20
C GLN A 108 11.03 -4.57 36.47
N GLU A 109 12.28 -4.09 36.49
CA GLU A 109 13.13 -4.11 37.70
C GLU A 109 12.54 -3.28 38.86
N ASN A 110 11.71 -2.29 38.55
CA ASN A 110 11.00 -1.46 39.53
C ASN A 110 9.56 -1.93 39.77
N ASP A 111 9.21 -3.16 39.39
CA ASP A 111 7.86 -3.74 39.47
C ASP A 111 6.77 -2.91 38.77
N GLN A 112 7.14 -2.12 37.76
CA GLN A 112 6.23 -1.33 36.94
C GLN A 112 5.91 -2.03 35.62
N ARG A 113 4.62 -2.00 35.27
CA ARG A 113 4.10 -2.51 33.99
C ARG A 113 3.84 -1.36 33.02
N LEU A 114 4.06 -1.60 31.73
CA LEU A 114 3.80 -0.61 30.68
C LEU A 114 2.90 -1.20 29.60
N THR A 115 1.88 -0.45 29.19
CA THR A 115 1.16 -0.74 27.95
C THR A 115 1.99 -0.28 26.75
N MET A 116 1.65 -0.76 25.55
CA MET A 116 2.32 -0.34 24.31
C MET A 116 2.29 1.18 24.13
N LEU A 117 1.13 1.82 24.35
CA LEU A 117 0.99 3.27 24.21
C LEU A 117 1.80 4.04 25.25
N GLN A 118 1.84 3.56 26.50
CA GLN A 118 2.69 4.15 27.55
C GLN A 118 4.18 4.04 27.21
N LEU A 119 4.61 2.94 26.61
CA LEU A 119 5.99 2.77 26.13
C LEU A 119 6.33 3.78 25.04
N VAL A 120 5.45 3.97 24.05
CA VAL A 120 5.61 4.98 22.99
C VAL A 120 5.67 6.39 23.55
N ASP A 121 4.79 6.73 24.50
CA ASP A 121 4.78 8.06 25.13
C ASP A 121 6.05 8.32 25.95
N LYS A 122 6.56 7.34 26.70
CA LYS A 122 7.86 7.45 27.40
C LYS A 122 9.04 7.57 26.43
N MET A 123 9.00 6.86 25.31
CA MET A 123 10.02 6.96 24.26
C MET A 123 10.04 8.35 23.62
N LYS A 124 8.89 9.01 23.47
CA LYS A 124 8.80 10.38 22.96
C LYS A 124 9.60 11.38 23.80
N THR A 125 9.63 11.21 25.12
CA THR A 125 10.44 12.06 26.02
C THR A 125 11.95 11.85 25.78
N LYS A 126 12.37 10.62 25.49
CA LYS A 126 13.77 10.28 25.17
C LYS A 126 14.16 10.53 23.70
N LYS A 127 13.21 10.87 22.82
CA LYS A 127 13.45 11.15 21.39
C LYS A 127 14.51 12.23 21.17
N LYS A 128 14.59 13.23 22.04
CA LYS A 128 15.58 14.32 21.95
C LYS A 128 17.03 13.83 21.97
N GLU A 129 17.31 12.73 22.66
CA GLU A 129 18.64 12.13 22.76
C GLU A 129 18.96 11.25 21.53
N LEU A 130 17.93 10.77 20.83
CA LEU A 130 18.12 9.90 19.68
C LEU A 130 18.43 10.68 18.40
N GLY A 131 17.95 11.91 18.20
CA GLY A 131 18.29 12.68 16.98
C GLY A 131 17.70 12.13 15.67
N SER A 132 16.78 11.18 15.75
CA SER A 132 16.06 10.57 14.62
C SER A 132 14.58 10.91 14.68
N ASP A 133 14.03 11.39 13.55
CA ASP A 133 12.67 11.92 13.47
C ASP A 133 11.62 10.84 13.18
N ILE A 134 11.60 9.76 13.99
CA ILE A 134 10.55 8.74 13.89
C ILE A 134 9.22 9.33 14.40
N LYS A 135 8.15 9.15 13.62
CA LYS A 135 6.80 9.61 13.98
C LYS A 135 6.15 8.71 15.03
N LYS A 136 5.07 9.19 15.65
CA LYS A 136 4.34 8.40 16.64
C LYS A 136 3.83 7.09 16.05
N GLU A 137 3.24 7.11 14.85
CA GLU A 137 2.72 5.89 14.22
C GLU A 137 3.84 4.88 13.90
N GLU A 138 5.01 5.36 13.51
CA GLU A 138 6.19 4.52 13.25
C GLU A 138 6.78 3.92 14.53
N MET A 139 6.71 4.64 15.65
CA MET A 139 7.07 4.09 16.98
C MET A 139 6.07 3.01 17.41
N GLU A 140 4.77 3.23 17.22
CA GLU A 140 3.75 2.20 17.48
C GLU A 140 4.01 0.96 16.60
N GLN A 141 4.28 1.17 15.29
CA GLN A 141 4.64 0.09 14.37
C GLN A 141 5.90 -0.66 14.83
N LEU A 142 6.92 0.06 15.31
CA LEU A 142 8.14 -0.53 15.84
C LEU A 142 7.85 -1.41 17.06
N VAL A 143 7.03 -0.97 18.02
CA VAL A 143 6.71 -1.82 19.18
C VAL A 143 6.01 -3.11 18.73
N ILE A 144 5.06 -3.01 17.81
CA ILE A 144 4.41 -4.21 17.26
C ILE A 144 5.40 -5.10 16.51
N GLN A 145 6.30 -4.54 15.71
CA GLN A 145 7.36 -5.31 15.03
C GLN A 145 8.24 -6.07 16.05
N LEU A 146 8.61 -5.44 17.16
CA LEU A 146 9.39 -6.08 18.22
C LEU A 146 8.62 -7.21 18.92
N ILE A 147 7.29 -7.12 19.03
CA ILE A 147 6.44 -8.22 19.50
C ILE A 147 6.44 -9.37 18.49
N LEU A 148 6.24 -9.08 17.20
CA LEU A 148 6.24 -10.07 16.11
C LEU A 148 7.59 -10.78 15.96
N ASP A 149 8.68 -10.09 16.28
CA ASP A 149 10.06 -10.56 16.25
C ASP A 149 10.51 -11.23 17.55
N HIS A 150 9.60 -11.45 18.50
CA HIS A 150 9.84 -12.06 19.82
C HIS A 150 10.92 -11.34 20.66
N VAL A 151 11.18 -10.08 20.36
CA VAL A 151 11.99 -9.18 21.19
C VAL A 151 11.17 -8.71 22.39
N PHE A 152 9.89 -8.44 22.16
CA PHE A 152 8.90 -8.22 23.20
C PHE A 152 7.88 -9.36 23.25
N LYS A 153 7.17 -9.44 24.37
CA LYS A 153 6.05 -10.33 24.60
C LYS A 153 4.90 -9.54 25.23
N GLU A 154 3.66 -9.89 24.88
CA GLU A 154 2.47 -9.39 25.57
C GLU A 154 2.17 -10.25 26.82
N GLU A 155 1.92 -9.59 27.95
CA GLU A 155 1.40 -10.17 29.18
C GLU A 155 0.00 -9.60 29.43
N PHE A 156 -0.97 -10.48 29.65
CA PHE A 156 -2.37 -10.12 29.83
C PHE A 156 -2.75 -10.16 31.32
N GLN A 157 -3.40 -9.12 31.81
CA GLN A 157 -3.89 -9.05 33.18
C GLN A 157 -5.37 -8.71 33.22
N HIS A 158 -6.10 -9.44 34.05
CA HIS A 158 -7.52 -9.21 34.30
C HIS A 158 -7.73 -8.15 35.36
N THR A 159 -8.61 -7.22 35.02
CA THR A 159 -9.25 -6.32 35.96
C THR A 159 -10.74 -6.66 36.00
N ALA A 160 -11.50 -6.03 36.90
CA ALA A 160 -12.93 -6.28 37.04
C ALA A 160 -13.74 -6.06 35.74
N TYR A 161 -13.23 -5.25 34.79
CA TYR A 161 -13.98 -4.83 33.61
C TYR A 161 -13.26 -5.06 32.28
N ALA A 162 -11.97 -5.42 32.29
CA ALA A 162 -11.17 -5.52 31.08
C ALA A 162 -9.93 -6.42 31.25
N THR A 163 -9.48 -6.97 30.14
CA THR A 163 -8.15 -7.58 30.00
C THR A 163 -7.20 -6.54 29.41
N ASN A 164 -6.17 -6.17 30.16
CA ASN A 164 -5.15 -5.24 29.72
C ASN A 164 -3.92 -6.00 29.19
N ALA A 165 -3.40 -5.57 28.04
CA ALA A 165 -2.17 -6.07 27.46
C ALA A 165 -0.98 -5.16 27.83
N TYR A 166 0.02 -5.74 28.49
CA TYR A 166 1.26 -5.10 28.87
C TYR A 166 2.43 -5.65 28.05
N VAL A 167 3.42 -4.81 27.79
CA VAL A 167 4.63 -5.18 27.05
C VAL A 167 5.72 -5.59 28.04
N THR A 168 6.30 -6.77 27.81
CA THR A 168 7.39 -7.35 28.61
C THR A 168 8.54 -7.81 27.72
N ILE A 169 9.67 -8.12 28.35
CA ILE A 169 10.85 -8.63 27.64
C ILE A 169 10.59 -10.02 27.05
N GLY A 170 10.82 -10.14 25.75
CA GLY A 170 10.75 -11.38 25.01
C GLY A 170 12.10 -12.12 24.96
N PRO A 171 12.11 -13.38 24.50
CA PRO A 171 13.30 -14.23 24.50
C PRO A 171 14.45 -13.68 23.65
N LEU A 172 14.17 -12.87 22.62
CA LEU A 172 15.19 -12.33 21.71
C LEU A 172 15.68 -10.92 22.09
N ALA A 173 15.24 -10.36 23.22
CA ALA A 173 15.64 -9.02 23.64
C ALA A 173 17.15 -8.86 23.85
N ASN A 174 17.80 -9.85 24.46
CA ASN A 174 19.24 -9.82 24.70
C ASN A 174 20.04 -9.76 23.39
N GLN A 175 19.53 -10.31 22.29
CA GLN A 175 20.22 -10.24 20.99
C GLN A 175 20.21 -8.81 20.44
N VAL A 176 19.13 -8.04 20.68
CA VAL A 176 19.06 -6.62 20.30
C VAL A 176 20.03 -5.79 21.14
N LEU A 177 20.10 -6.04 22.45
CA LEU A 177 21.04 -5.33 23.34
C LEU A 177 22.51 -5.58 22.98
N GLN A 178 22.85 -6.81 22.58
CA GLN A 178 24.19 -7.25 22.19
C GLN A 178 24.56 -6.94 20.73
N ASP A 179 23.78 -6.14 19.99
CA ASP A 179 23.99 -5.85 18.56
C ASP A 179 23.98 -7.09 17.63
N LYS A 180 23.46 -8.22 18.09
CA LYS A 180 23.39 -9.47 17.30
C LYS A 180 22.17 -9.52 16.39
N LYS A 181 21.13 -8.73 16.67
CA LYS A 181 19.90 -8.65 15.87
C LYS A 181 19.69 -7.21 15.39
N ILE A 182 19.75 -7.01 14.08
CA ILE A 182 19.43 -5.74 13.42
C ILE A 182 17.91 -5.65 13.29
N VAL A 183 17.32 -4.54 13.74
CA VAL A 183 15.88 -4.28 13.63
C VAL A 183 15.67 -3.23 12.55
N LYS A 184 14.90 -3.59 11.53
CA LYS A 184 14.56 -2.72 10.41
C LYS A 184 13.06 -2.42 10.38
N LEU A 185 12.71 -1.24 9.87
CA LEU A 185 11.32 -0.84 9.69
C LEU A 185 11.09 -0.34 8.26
N GLU A 186 10.01 -0.79 7.63
CA GLU A 186 9.57 -0.28 6.33
C GLU A 186 8.83 1.06 6.49
N ILE A 187 9.42 2.16 6.01
CA ILE A 187 8.84 3.50 6.07
C ILE A 187 8.50 3.98 4.65
N SER A 188 7.30 4.53 4.49
CA SER A 188 6.87 5.12 3.22
C SER A 188 7.38 6.55 3.14
N SER A 189 8.22 6.86 2.15
CA SER A 189 8.63 8.23 1.89
C SER A 189 7.46 8.98 1.24
N LYS A 190 6.78 9.86 1.98
CA LYS A 190 5.93 10.88 1.35
C LYS A 190 6.86 11.94 0.78
N GLN A 191 6.94 12.07 -0.54
CA GLN A 191 7.51 13.28 -1.13
C GLN A 191 6.71 14.48 -0.58
N LYS A 192 7.39 15.36 0.16
CA LYS A 192 6.81 16.63 0.61
C LYS A 192 6.75 17.57 -0.59
N ASN A 193 5.70 17.49 -1.39
CA ASN A 193 5.28 18.66 -2.16
C ASN A 193 4.51 19.58 -1.21
N LYS A 194 5.11 20.74 -0.92
CA LYS A 194 4.49 21.87 -0.22
C LYS A 194 3.67 22.69 -1.23
N ASP A 195 2.48 23.11 -0.78
CA ASP A 195 1.43 23.88 -1.49
C ASP A 195 0.78 23.14 -2.68
N ASP A 196 -0.54 23.06 -2.87
CA ASP A 196 -1.67 23.89 -2.44
C ASP A 196 -2.98 23.06 -2.58
N SER A 197 -4.07 23.56 -1.99
CA SER A 197 -5.51 23.28 -2.14
C SER A 197 -6.05 22.21 -3.12
N MET A 198 -7.11 21.54 -2.65
CA MET A 198 -8.07 20.67 -3.37
C MET A 198 -8.03 20.76 -4.90
N LYS A 199 -7.60 19.66 -5.54
CA LYS A 199 -8.07 19.20 -6.87
C LYS A 199 -7.71 17.74 -7.07
N SER A 200 -8.60 17.04 -7.78
CA SER A 200 -8.55 15.65 -8.19
C SER A 200 -7.14 15.19 -8.58
N ALA A 201 -6.78 14.00 -8.12
CA ALA A 201 -5.50 13.36 -8.39
C ALA A 201 -5.29 13.17 -9.90
N ASN A 202 -4.50 14.06 -10.51
CA ASN A 202 -3.89 13.81 -11.82
C ASN A 202 -2.50 13.24 -11.59
N HIS A 203 -2.32 12.04 -12.11
CA HIS A 203 -1.10 11.25 -12.12
C HIS A 203 -0.09 11.94 -13.05
N SER A 204 1.02 12.49 -12.53
CA SER A 204 2.18 12.82 -13.37
C SER A 204 3.36 11.96 -12.95
N LEU A 205 3.42 10.75 -13.50
CA LEU A 205 4.70 10.06 -13.71
C LEU A 205 5.26 10.60 -15.04
N THR A 206 6.56 10.85 -15.08
CA THR A 206 7.28 11.13 -16.32
C THR A 206 7.22 9.90 -17.23
N PHE A 207 6.18 9.84 -18.06
CA PHE A 207 5.99 8.85 -19.10
C PHE A 207 6.72 9.29 -20.37
N SER A 208 7.28 8.34 -21.11
CA SER A 208 7.67 8.53 -22.51
C SER A 208 6.44 8.89 -23.36
N GLY A 209 6.64 9.57 -24.51
CA GLY A 209 5.52 10.05 -25.34
C GLY A 209 4.56 8.93 -25.80
N LEU A 210 5.04 7.70 -25.98
CA LEU A 210 4.22 6.54 -26.32
C LEU A 210 3.44 6.01 -25.10
N GLU A 211 4.03 6.04 -23.91
CA GLU A 211 3.33 5.58 -22.71
C GLU A 211 2.16 6.51 -22.37
N LEU A 212 2.28 7.83 -22.58
CA LEU A 212 1.17 8.77 -22.41
C LEU A 212 -0.01 8.44 -23.33
N LYS A 213 0.25 8.17 -24.62
CA LYS A 213 -0.81 7.81 -25.56
C LYS A 213 -1.46 6.46 -25.23
N LEU A 214 -0.67 5.50 -24.75
CA LEU A 214 -1.19 4.22 -24.28
C LEU A 214 -2.01 4.36 -22.99
N ASP A 215 -1.67 5.32 -22.12
CA ASP A 215 -2.43 5.65 -20.91
C ASP A 215 -3.77 6.33 -21.25
N GLU A 216 -3.77 7.28 -22.19
CA GLU A 216 -4.98 7.91 -22.72
C GLU A 216 -5.90 6.87 -23.39
N LEU A 217 -5.33 5.98 -24.22
CA LEU A 217 -6.07 4.88 -24.83
C LEU A 217 -6.64 3.94 -23.77
N ARG A 218 -5.88 3.66 -22.70
CA ARG A 218 -6.35 2.84 -21.57
C ARG A 218 -7.58 3.46 -20.91
N GLU A 219 -7.59 4.78 -20.69
CA GLU A 219 -8.73 5.52 -20.12
C GLU A 219 -9.94 5.54 -21.07
N GLU A 220 -9.72 5.70 -22.38
CA GLU A 220 -10.78 5.65 -23.38
C GLU A 220 -11.44 4.26 -23.43
N LEU A 221 -10.63 3.20 -23.47
CA LEU A 221 -11.09 1.81 -23.49
C LEU A 221 -11.80 1.42 -22.19
N SER A 222 -11.35 1.95 -21.07
CA SER A 222 -11.97 1.79 -19.75
C SER A 222 -13.38 2.40 -19.72
N SER A 223 -13.53 3.59 -20.30
CA SER A 223 -14.80 4.34 -20.34
C SER A 223 -15.81 3.76 -21.33
N GLY A 224 -15.36 3.20 -22.46
CA GLY A 224 -16.24 2.72 -23.53
C GLY A 224 -16.89 1.35 -23.28
N HIS A 225 -16.35 0.54 -22.36
CA HIS A 225 -16.80 -0.84 -22.13
C HIS A 225 -17.50 -1.03 -20.78
N GLY A 226 -18.50 -0.20 -20.48
CA GLY A 226 -19.39 -0.44 -19.32
C GLY A 226 -18.75 -0.20 -17.95
N GLY A 227 -17.72 0.67 -17.87
CA GLY A 227 -17.10 1.03 -16.60
C GLY A 227 -16.11 0.00 -16.08
N ILE A 228 -15.22 -0.50 -16.94
CA ILE A 228 -14.12 -1.38 -16.53
C ILE A 228 -12.96 -0.49 -16.06
N PHE A 229 -12.30 -0.79 -14.95
CA PHE A 229 -11.19 0.01 -14.46
C PHE A 229 -10.00 0.09 -15.46
N PRO A 230 -9.28 1.23 -15.56
CA PRO A 230 -8.16 1.40 -16.50
C PRO A 230 -7.09 0.30 -16.39
N HIS A 231 -6.70 -0.08 -15.17
CA HIS A 231 -5.67 -1.11 -14.94
C HIS A 231 -6.08 -2.51 -15.42
N SER A 232 -7.38 -2.79 -15.53
CA SER A 232 -7.91 -4.06 -16.07
C SER A 232 -7.73 -4.14 -17.58
N VAL A 233 -7.74 -3.00 -18.28
CA VAL A 233 -7.40 -2.91 -19.70
C VAL A 233 -5.90 -3.13 -19.88
N LEU A 234 -5.07 -2.27 -19.30
CA LEU A 234 -3.60 -2.38 -19.32
C LEU A 234 -3.01 -1.97 -17.97
N SER A 235 -2.14 -2.80 -17.39
CA SER A 235 -1.37 -2.38 -16.22
C SER A 235 -0.27 -1.40 -16.62
N SER A 236 0.19 -0.55 -15.68
CA SER A 236 1.29 0.39 -15.96
C SER A 236 2.59 -0.34 -16.37
N GLN A 237 2.81 -1.55 -15.85
CA GLN A 237 3.93 -2.41 -16.27
C GLN A 237 3.77 -2.89 -17.71
N GLN A 238 2.55 -3.25 -18.12
CA GLN A 238 2.25 -3.64 -19.51
C GLN A 238 2.46 -2.45 -20.46
N ILE A 239 2.03 -1.24 -20.09
CA ILE A 239 2.27 -0.02 -20.88
C ILE A 239 3.78 0.22 -21.07
N SER A 240 4.57 0.12 -20.00
CA SER A 240 6.02 0.32 -20.10
C SER A 240 6.72 -0.77 -20.91
N THR A 241 6.26 -2.03 -20.79
CA THR A 241 6.77 -3.15 -21.59
C THR A 241 6.41 -2.99 -23.07
N ILE A 242 5.20 -2.52 -23.39
CA ILE A 242 4.78 -2.24 -24.76
C ILE A 242 5.58 -1.07 -25.35
N SER A 243 5.79 -0.01 -24.56
CA SER A 243 6.56 1.16 -25.02
C SER A 243 8.02 0.82 -25.33
N SER A 244 8.63 -0.05 -24.51
CA SER A 244 10.01 -0.50 -24.71
C SER A 244 10.17 -1.50 -25.85
N GLN A 245 9.23 -2.44 -26.02
CA GLN A 245 9.34 -3.51 -27.02
C GLN A 245 8.70 -3.17 -28.38
N LYS A 246 7.83 -2.16 -28.45
CA LYS A 246 7.10 -1.72 -29.66
C LYS A 246 6.60 -2.88 -30.54
N PRO A 247 5.74 -3.78 -30.00
CA PRO A 247 5.27 -4.95 -30.74
C PRO A 247 4.51 -4.53 -32.01
N SER A 248 4.81 -5.20 -33.13
CA SER A 248 4.25 -4.88 -34.45
C SER A 248 3.18 -5.87 -34.92
N SER A 249 3.07 -7.01 -34.22
CA SER A 249 2.12 -8.09 -34.53
C SER A 249 1.26 -8.46 -33.32
N ALA A 250 0.06 -9.00 -33.58
CA ALA A 250 -0.84 -9.48 -32.53
C ALA A 250 -0.22 -10.61 -31.69
N GLN A 251 0.65 -11.44 -32.28
CA GLN A 251 1.35 -12.52 -31.58
C GLN A 251 2.40 -12.00 -30.59
N GLU A 252 3.10 -10.92 -30.92
CA GLU A 252 4.04 -10.26 -29.99
C GLU A 252 3.29 -9.59 -28.85
N LEU A 253 2.19 -8.91 -29.15
CA LEU A 253 1.35 -8.26 -28.15
C LEU A 253 0.69 -9.29 -27.21
N GLU A 254 0.25 -10.43 -27.72
CA GLU A 254 -0.31 -11.55 -26.93
C GLU A 254 0.66 -12.07 -25.87
N LYS A 255 1.97 -12.09 -26.15
CA LYS A 255 2.97 -12.48 -25.14
C LYS A 255 3.06 -11.50 -23.97
N ILE A 256 2.67 -10.23 -24.17
CA ILE A 256 2.78 -9.16 -23.17
C ILE A 256 1.48 -8.97 -22.39
N ILE A 257 0.33 -8.98 -23.07
CA ILE A 257 -0.97 -8.68 -22.45
C ILE A 257 -1.89 -9.90 -22.30
N GLY A 258 -1.53 -11.04 -22.91
CA GLY A 258 -2.30 -12.26 -22.87
C GLY A 258 -3.45 -12.30 -23.89
N LYS A 259 -3.82 -13.51 -24.32
CA LYS A 259 -4.77 -13.79 -25.40
C LYS A 259 -6.10 -13.05 -25.29
N LEU A 260 -6.74 -13.12 -24.11
CA LEU A 260 -8.04 -12.48 -23.86
C LEU A 260 -8.00 -10.95 -24.01
N LYS A 261 -6.89 -10.30 -23.67
CA LYS A 261 -6.73 -8.85 -23.82
C LYS A 261 -6.38 -8.47 -25.25
N THR A 262 -5.55 -9.28 -25.93
CA THR A 262 -5.24 -9.10 -27.35
C THR A 262 -6.46 -9.23 -28.22
N ASP A 263 -7.33 -10.21 -27.96
CA ASP A 263 -8.57 -10.42 -28.71
C ASP A 263 -9.54 -9.23 -28.55
N LYS A 264 -9.59 -8.61 -27.36
CA LYS A 264 -10.51 -7.51 -27.05
C LYS A 264 -9.97 -6.11 -27.42
N TYR A 265 -8.69 -5.84 -27.16
CA TYR A 265 -8.10 -4.51 -27.23
C TYR A 265 -6.90 -4.43 -28.18
N GLY A 266 -6.40 -5.57 -28.67
CA GLY A 266 -5.13 -5.65 -29.39
C GLY A 266 -5.08 -4.84 -30.68
N SER A 267 -6.18 -4.76 -31.43
CA SER A 267 -6.25 -3.96 -32.66
C SER A 267 -6.02 -2.47 -32.38
N LYS A 268 -6.75 -1.91 -31.42
CA LYS A 268 -6.64 -0.49 -31.03
C LYS A 268 -5.27 -0.15 -30.45
N ILE A 269 -4.68 -1.06 -29.66
CA ILE A 269 -3.35 -0.89 -29.10
C ILE A 269 -2.28 -0.89 -30.21
N LEU A 270 -2.35 -1.85 -31.15
CA LEU A 270 -1.41 -1.90 -32.28
C LEU A 270 -1.54 -0.70 -33.21
N ASP A 271 -2.77 -0.19 -33.41
CA ASP A 271 -3.00 1.00 -34.21
C ASP A 271 -2.39 2.25 -33.55
N GLU A 272 -2.46 2.38 -32.22
CA GLU A 272 -1.87 3.51 -31.51
C GLU A 272 -0.33 3.46 -31.51
N ILE A 273 0.25 2.25 -31.39
CA ILE A 273 1.71 2.04 -31.55
C ILE A 273 2.12 2.43 -32.98
N LYS A 274 1.39 1.97 -34.01
CA LYS A 274 1.68 2.28 -35.42
C LYS A 274 1.60 3.78 -35.70
N LYS A 275 0.57 4.47 -35.19
CA LYS A 275 0.45 5.93 -35.30
C LYS A 275 1.66 6.62 -34.69
N TYR A 276 2.13 6.17 -33.52
CA TYR A 276 3.29 6.76 -32.87
C TYR A 276 4.60 6.52 -33.65
N THR A 277 4.82 5.29 -34.15
CA THR A 277 6.00 4.95 -34.95
C THR A 277 5.99 5.60 -36.35
N GLY A 278 4.82 5.88 -36.90
CA GLY A 278 4.66 6.61 -38.16
C GLY A 278 4.72 8.14 -38.02
N SER A 279 4.72 8.66 -36.78
CA SER A 279 4.71 10.09 -36.47
C SER A 279 6.01 10.60 -35.85
N GLU A 280 7.13 9.87 -35.92
CA GLU A 280 8.42 10.46 -35.56
C GLU A 280 8.84 11.45 -36.67
N PRO A 281 9.00 12.75 -36.39
CA PRO A 281 9.94 13.56 -37.13
C PRO A 281 11.33 13.10 -36.70
N SER A 282 12.16 12.72 -37.68
CA SER A 282 13.59 12.56 -37.50
C SER A 282 14.17 13.74 -36.70
N ASP A 283 14.79 13.44 -35.57
CA ASP A 283 15.62 14.37 -34.82
C ASP A 283 16.78 14.83 -35.72
N ASN A 284 16.66 16.02 -36.30
CA ASN A 284 17.71 16.73 -37.02
C ASN A 284 17.38 18.23 -37.14
N GLY A 285 18.12 19.06 -36.41
CA GLY A 285 18.66 20.36 -36.83
C GLY A 285 17.70 21.53 -37.14
N ASN A 286 17.78 22.56 -36.29
CA ASN A 286 17.71 24.02 -36.57
C ASN A 286 16.79 24.57 -37.68
N GLU A 287 15.84 25.45 -37.31
CA GLU A 287 15.87 26.91 -37.59
C GLU A 287 14.52 27.58 -37.24
N GLU A 288 14.61 28.86 -36.88
CA GLU A 288 13.55 29.76 -36.45
C GLU A 288 12.56 30.11 -37.59
N GLU A 289 11.29 30.39 -37.26
CA GLU A 289 10.62 31.67 -37.55
C GLU A 289 9.15 31.65 -37.06
N GLY A 290 8.69 32.79 -36.53
CA GLY A 290 7.41 32.92 -35.84
C GLY A 290 6.24 33.41 -36.69
N SER A 291 5.04 33.46 -36.07
CA SER A 291 4.13 34.62 -36.06
C SER A 291 2.73 34.26 -35.52
N GLU A 292 2.37 34.97 -34.44
CA GLU A 292 1.08 35.62 -34.10
C GLU A 292 -0.29 34.89 -33.98
N ASN A 293 -0.84 35.05 -32.77
CA ASN A 293 -2.19 35.50 -32.39
C ASN A 293 -3.45 34.76 -32.90
N ARG A 294 -4.22 34.17 -31.96
CA ARG A 294 -5.43 34.83 -31.40
C ARG A 294 -6.09 34.02 -30.27
N ALA A 295 -6.43 34.74 -29.19
CA ALA A 295 -7.23 34.27 -28.07
C ALA A 295 -8.70 34.00 -28.46
N SER A 296 -9.34 33.02 -27.81
CA SER A 296 -10.79 32.90 -27.73
C SER A 296 -11.23 32.29 -26.39
N LYS A 297 -11.88 33.14 -25.57
CA LYS A 297 -12.60 32.82 -24.33
C LYS A 297 -13.93 32.12 -24.63
N ARG A 298 -14.31 31.11 -23.83
CA ARG A 298 -15.68 30.73 -23.37
C ARG A 298 -15.58 29.37 -22.65
N LEU A 299 -16.38 28.98 -21.66
CA LEU A 299 -17.31 29.60 -20.71
C LEU A 299 -17.50 28.51 -19.63
N LYS A 300 -17.40 28.81 -18.34
CA LYS A 300 -17.61 27.84 -17.24
C LYS A 300 -19.11 27.64 -17.01
N THR A 301 -19.62 26.42 -17.13
CA THR A 301 -20.93 26.03 -16.59
C THR A 301 -20.75 25.08 -15.41
N LYS A 302 -21.03 25.60 -14.21
CA LYS A 302 -21.26 24.82 -12.98
C LYS A 302 -22.55 24.01 -13.14
N LYS A 303 -22.51 22.70 -12.86
CA LYS A 303 -23.71 21.94 -12.47
C LYS A 303 -23.49 21.35 -11.08
N GLY A 304 -24.48 21.58 -10.22
CA GLY A 304 -24.45 21.31 -8.79
C GLY A 304 -24.64 19.84 -8.44
N VAL A 305 -24.11 19.51 -7.27
CA VAL A 305 -24.27 18.25 -6.55
C VAL A 305 -25.73 18.15 -6.08
N VAL A 306 -26.36 17.00 -6.33
CA VAL A 306 -27.65 16.63 -5.74
C VAL A 306 -27.37 15.65 -4.60
N VAL A 307 -27.72 16.06 -3.39
CA VAL A 307 -27.76 15.23 -2.18
C VAL A 307 -29.16 14.60 -2.13
N ILE A 308 -29.22 13.27 -1.95
CA ILE A 308 -30.48 12.56 -1.67
C ILE A 308 -30.43 12.16 -0.20
N GLU A 309 -31.30 12.78 0.60
CA GLU A 309 -31.53 12.43 2.00
C GLU A 309 -32.45 11.20 2.11
N SER A 310 -32.17 10.39 3.14
CA SER A 310 -32.91 9.20 3.55
C SER A 310 -34.30 9.55 4.08
N SER A 311 -35.30 8.79 3.66
CA SER A 311 -36.63 8.81 4.28
C SER A 311 -36.74 7.63 5.25
N ASP A 312 -36.76 7.95 6.54
CA ASP A 312 -37.34 7.11 7.59
C ASP A 312 -38.86 7.06 7.37
N GLU A 313 -39.44 5.86 7.31
CA GLU A 313 -40.84 5.65 7.71
C GLU A 313 -40.92 4.37 8.54
N GLU A 314 -41.14 4.58 9.83
CA GLU A 314 -41.73 3.61 10.76
C GLU A 314 -43.20 3.37 10.37
N SER A 315 -43.60 2.11 10.38
CA SER A 315 -44.94 1.62 10.73
C SER A 315 -44.85 0.17 11.15
#